data_AF-A0A137Q9E5-F1
#
_entry.id   AF-A0A137Q9E5-F1
#
_cell.length_a   1.000
_cell.length_b   1.000
_cell.length_c   1.000
_cell.angle_alpha   90.00
_cell.angle_beta   90.00
_cell.angle_gamma   90.00
#
_symmetry.space_group_name_H-M   'P 1'
#
loop_
_entity.id
_entity.type
_entity.pdbx_description
1 polymer ?
#
loop_
_entity_poly.entity_id
_entity_poly.type
_entity_poly.pdbx_seq_one_letter_code
_entity_poly.pdbx_strand_id
1 'polypeptide(L)'
;MPKAFSPQKLGMQPAPSPSAGRGDVVIQPAFFTSGLYVQPLRDDVSTLTEQFREQYSQRDPVVSPFSIFKLLWRSEGWKWFHFKVFDDRARETFILVTTRIFLEQLMEEDPVAQVVGLFSAYTFHYTQPEDTAPSLRRVNHIPIPIGASVLLSTPALVPLREPVLYIASTMVNDQVFYILPSSDLGPENPRYLPREVLVGDSTPEPDPEAPKKKGRPTWREKARRAQTALNNLNDWLDTTSESPTATVTSESPIPQEDLVQYQSDKAELIAALGNASGKEAVEMTNAIILNRLREAQAIQNETDGQGSVEHHKFGGVERVERAVLALDGVNGQGGVLGLLEGAGEAE
;
A
#
# COMPACT_ATOMS: atom_id res chain seq x y z
N MET A 1 35.87 41.49 8.03
CA MET A 1 35.79 40.27 8.87
C MET A 1 34.47 39.58 8.59
N PRO A 2 34.46 38.36 8.00
CA PRO A 2 33.23 37.66 7.67
C PRO A 2 32.62 37.00 8.91
N LYS A 3 31.31 37.16 9.09
CA LYS A 3 30.52 36.54 10.18
C LYS A 3 30.43 35.04 9.93
N ALA A 4 30.82 34.26 10.94
CA ALA A 4 30.72 32.80 10.96
C ALA A 4 29.25 32.36 10.82
N PHE A 5 28.99 31.49 9.84
CA PHE A 5 27.71 30.79 9.69
C PHE A 5 27.50 29.86 10.88
N SER A 6 26.42 30.08 11.63
CA SER A 6 25.98 29.16 12.68
C SER A 6 25.36 27.92 12.03
N PRO A 7 25.70 26.70 12.49
CA PRO A 7 25.05 25.48 12.01
C PRO A 7 23.59 25.47 12.48
N GLN A 8 22.66 25.61 11.53
CA GLN A 8 21.25 25.35 11.79
C GLN A 8 21.12 23.89 12.24
N LYS A 9 20.62 23.69 13.46
CA LYS A 9 20.15 22.38 13.91
C LYS A 9 19.07 21.92 12.94
N LEU A 10 19.36 20.90 12.13
CA LEU A 10 18.35 20.10 11.43
C LEU A 10 17.44 19.50 12.51
N GLY A 11 16.33 20.16 12.81
CA GLY A 11 15.24 19.54 13.54
C GLY A 11 14.71 18.42 12.67
N MET A 12 14.86 17.16 13.11
CA MET A 12 14.09 16.06 12.55
C MET A 12 12.62 16.39 12.73
N GLN A 13 11.94 16.83 11.67
CA GLN A 13 10.50 16.95 11.68
C GLN A 13 9.92 15.55 11.92
N PRO A 14 9.02 15.37 12.91
CA PRO A 14 8.34 14.11 13.09
C PRO A 14 7.57 13.78 11.81
N ALA A 15 7.60 12.50 11.42
CA ALA A 15 6.85 12.02 10.26
C ALA A 15 5.37 12.44 10.44
N PRO A 16 4.72 13.01 9.40
CA PRO A 16 3.32 13.40 9.50
C PRO A 16 2.49 12.20 9.94
N SER A 17 1.61 12.41 10.92
CA SER A 17 0.74 11.38 11.48
C SER A 17 0.05 10.60 10.35
N PRO A 18 0.02 9.26 10.43
CA PRO A 18 -0.67 8.45 9.42
C PRO A 18 -2.15 8.82 9.39
N SER A 19 -2.73 8.87 8.19
CA SER A 19 -4.14 9.18 7.97
C SER A 19 -5.07 8.04 8.40
N ALA A 20 -4.53 6.87 8.71
CA ALA A 20 -5.32 5.67 8.93
C ALA A 20 -5.80 5.52 10.37
N GLY A 21 -6.89 4.76 10.51
CA GLY A 21 -7.50 4.44 11.79
C GLY A 21 -6.52 3.70 12.70
N ARG A 22 -6.78 3.75 14.01
CA ARG A 22 -5.95 3.06 15.00
C ARG A 22 -6.04 1.54 14.77
N GLY A 23 -5.02 0.96 14.14
CA GLY A 23 -4.94 -0.47 13.85
C GLY A 23 -4.61 -0.80 12.39
N ASP A 24 -4.72 0.17 11.48
CA ASP A 24 -4.45 -0.05 10.06
C ASP A 24 -2.96 -0.10 9.77
N VAL A 25 -2.54 -1.14 9.04
CA VAL A 25 -1.17 -1.29 8.59
C VAL A 25 -0.98 -0.43 7.34
N VAL A 26 -0.44 0.78 7.51
CA VAL A 26 -0.12 1.68 6.39
C VAL A 26 1.33 1.50 5.96
N ILE A 27 1.55 1.27 4.67
CA ILE A 27 2.89 1.29 4.08
C ILE A 27 3.40 2.74 4.10
N GLN A 28 4.54 2.98 4.73
CA GLN A 28 5.11 4.32 4.77
C GLN A 28 5.60 4.73 3.38
N PRO A 29 5.34 5.97 2.91
CA PRO A 29 5.83 6.47 1.64
C PRO A 29 7.34 6.27 1.39
N ALA A 30 8.15 6.35 2.46
CA ALA A 30 9.59 6.14 2.41
C ALA A 30 9.98 4.75 1.85
N PHE A 31 9.13 3.74 2.02
CA PHE A 31 9.34 2.40 1.48
C PHE A 31 9.51 2.43 -0.04
N PHE A 32 8.66 3.17 -0.76
CA PHE A 32 8.74 3.25 -2.22
C PHE A 32 9.99 3.97 -2.72
N THR A 33 10.62 4.81 -1.89
CA THR A 33 11.91 5.41 -2.22
C THR A 33 13.10 4.57 -1.76
N SER A 34 12.89 3.47 -1.03
CA SER A 34 13.94 2.64 -0.48
C SER A 34 14.49 1.64 -1.50
N GLY A 35 15.70 1.13 -1.26
CA GLY A 35 16.31 0.09 -2.08
C GLY A 35 15.52 -1.21 -2.11
N LEU A 36 14.70 -1.49 -1.08
CA LEU A 36 13.83 -2.67 -1.04
C LEU A 36 12.72 -2.63 -2.08
N TYR A 37 12.32 -1.45 -2.53
CA TYR A 37 11.30 -1.29 -3.56
C TYR A 37 11.93 -0.98 -4.91
N VAL A 38 12.83 0.02 -4.94
CA VAL A 38 13.43 0.53 -6.17
C VAL A 38 14.24 -0.54 -6.89
N GLN A 39 15.06 -1.33 -6.19
CA GLN A 39 15.94 -2.29 -6.86
C GLN A 39 15.16 -3.46 -7.48
N PRO A 40 14.27 -4.16 -6.75
CA PRO A 40 13.46 -5.21 -7.37
C PRO A 40 12.62 -4.67 -8.54
N LEU A 41 12.07 -3.47 -8.41
CA LEU A 41 11.29 -2.87 -9.50
C LEU A 41 12.15 -2.56 -10.74
N ARG A 42 13.40 -2.13 -10.57
CA ARG A 42 14.34 -1.97 -11.68
C ARG A 42 14.67 -3.31 -12.33
N ASP A 43 14.90 -4.35 -11.53
CA ASP A 43 15.19 -5.69 -12.03
C ASP A 43 13.98 -6.26 -12.81
N ASP A 44 12.76 -6.01 -12.34
CA ASP A 44 11.51 -6.36 -13.04
C ASP A 44 11.38 -5.61 -14.37
N VAL A 45 11.72 -4.31 -14.41
CA VAL A 45 11.72 -3.51 -15.66
C VAL A 45 12.78 -3.98 -16.64
N SER A 46 13.96 -4.36 -16.16
CA SER A 46 15.02 -4.96 -16.99
C SER A 46 14.55 -6.30 -17.57
N THR A 47 13.90 -7.13 -16.77
CA THR A 47 13.32 -8.41 -17.21
C THR A 47 12.25 -8.20 -18.29
N LEU A 48 11.31 -7.26 -18.08
CA LEU A 48 10.30 -6.88 -19.08
C LEU A 48 10.94 -6.38 -20.38
N THR A 49 12.04 -5.62 -20.28
CA THR A 49 12.79 -5.10 -21.43
C THR A 49 13.46 -6.23 -22.22
N GLU A 50 14.08 -7.20 -21.54
CA GLU A 50 14.71 -8.35 -22.17
C GLU A 50 13.68 -9.25 -22.88
N GLN A 51 12.57 -9.56 -22.21
CA GLN A 51 11.49 -10.34 -22.81
C GLN A 51 10.87 -9.63 -24.01
N PHE A 52 10.66 -8.32 -23.91
CA PHE A 52 10.18 -7.52 -25.04
C PHE A 52 11.18 -7.58 -26.20
N ARG A 53 12.48 -7.43 -25.93
CA ARG A 53 13.53 -7.52 -26.95
C ARG A 53 13.51 -8.87 -27.67
N GLU A 54 13.39 -9.96 -26.92
CA GLU A 54 13.34 -11.32 -27.46
C GLU A 54 12.11 -11.52 -28.36
N GLN A 55 10.91 -11.26 -27.83
CA GLN A 55 9.66 -11.45 -28.60
C GLN A 55 9.57 -10.49 -29.79
N TYR A 56 10.07 -9.26 -29.64
CA TYR A 56 10.10 -8.29 -30.72
C TYR A 56 11.02 -8.72 -31.87
N SER A 57 12.13 -9.39 -31.57
CA SER A 57 13.08 -9.88 -32.58
C SER A 57 12.52 -11.07 -33.36
N GLN A 58 11.62 -11.85 -32.76
CA GLN A 58 10.99 -13.03 -33.36
C GLN A 58 9.63 -12.72 -34.01
N ARG A 59 9.19 -11.46 -33.98
CA ARG A 59 7.82 -11.10 -34.39
C ARG A 59 7.60 -11.17 -35.89
N ASP A 60 6.36 -11.43 -36.26
CA ASP A 60 5.86 -11.10 -37.60
C ASP A 60 5.83 -9.56 -37.77
N PRO A 61 6.37 -8.99 -38.86
CA PRO A 61 6.29 -7.56 -39.17
C PRO A 61 4.89 -6.94 -39.08
N VAL A 62 3.83 -7.74 -39.26
CA VAL A 62 2.43 -7.29 -39.19
C VAL A 62 2.00 -6.96 -37.75
N VAL A 63 2.60 -7.59 -36.74
CA VAL A 63 2.21 -7.41 -35.33
C VAL A 63 2.81 -6.11 -34.80
N SER A 64 1.95 -5.18 -34.39
CA SER A 64 2.37 -3.91 -33.79
C SER A 64 3.25 -4.14 -32.55
N PRO A 65 4.38 -3.42 -32.40
CA PRO A 65 5.28 -3.55 -31.25
C PRO A 65 4.55 -3.36 -29.92
N PHE A 66 3.62 -2.40 -29.85
CA PHE A 66 2.86 -2.12 -28.65
C PHE A 66 1.90 -3.27 -28.27
N SER A 67 1.47 -4.09 -29.23
CA SER A 67 0.64 -5.26 -28.94
C SER A 67 1.42 -6.36 -28.23
N ILE A 68 2.69 -6.57 -28.62
CA ILE A 68 3.63 -7.49 -27.93
C ILE A 68 3.85 -6.99 -26.50
N PHE A 69 4.14 -5.70 -26.34
CA PHE A 69 4.31 -5.09 -25.02
C PHE A 69 3.07 -5.29 -24.14
N LYS A 70 1.86 -5.03 -24.64
CA LYS A 70 0.62 -5.23 -23.86
C LYS A 70 0.40 -6.69 -23.45
N LEU A 71 0.82 -7.65 -24.27
CA LEU A 71 0.73 -9.07 -23.92
C LEU A 71 1.65 -9.38 -22.74
N LEU A 72 2.92 -8.98 -22.83
CA LEU A 72 3.92 -9.12 -21.77
C LEU A 72 3.47 -8.44 -20.46
N TRP A 73 3.03 -7.19 -20.57
CA TRP A 73 2.51 -6.40 -19.46
C TRP A 73 1.39 -7.14 -18.71
N ARG A 74 0.51 -7.84 -19.43
CA ARG A 74 -0.60 -8.60 -18.84
C ARG A 74 -0.14 -9.93 -18.27
N SER A 75 0.79 -10.63 -18.93
CA SER A 75 1.27 -11.96 -18.50
C SER A 75 2.12 -11.87 -17.24
N GLU A 76 2.92 -10.81 -17.09
CA GLU A 76 3.72 -10.56 -15.88
C GLU A 76 2.91 -9.94 -14.73
N GLY A 77 1.61 -9.67 -14.95
CA GLY A 77 0.73 -9.20 -13.89
C GLY A 77 0.80 -7.69 -13.61
N TRP A 78 1.51 -6.90 -14.42
CA TRP A 78 1.57 -5.44 -14.25
C TRP A 78 0.21 -4.75 -14.28
N LYS A 79 -0.79 -5.34 -14.96
CA LYS A 79 -2.18 -4.86 -14.93
C LYS A 79 -2.77 -4.77 -13.51
N TRP A 80 -2.26 -5.57 -12.57
CA TRP A 80 -2.69 -5.58 -11.17
C TRP A 80 -1.83 -4.68 -10.27
N PHE A 81 -0.75 -4.10 -10.80
CA PHE A 81 0.23 -3.37 -10.02
C PHE A 81 -0.38 -2.15 -9.31
N HIS A 82 -1.35 -1.50 -9.96
CA HIS A 82 -2.14 -0.42 -9.36
C HIS A 82 -2.88 -0.83 -8.08
N PHE A 83 -3.14 -2.11 -7.83
CA PHE A 83 -3.88 -2.55 -6.63
C PHE A 83 -2.97 -2.98 -5.48
N LYS A 84 -1.66 -2.69 -5.55
CA LYS A 84 -0.73 -3.00 -4.45
C LYS A 84 -0.80 -2.01 -3.29
N VAL A 85 -1.35 -0.81 -3.52
CA VAL A 85 -1.35 0.29 -2.53
C VAL A 85 -2.67 1.03 -2.55
N PHE A 86 -3.44 0.94 -1.46
CA PHE A 86 -4.75 1.57 -1.32
C PHE A 86 -4.73 2.87 -0.51
N ASP A 87 -3.76 3.06 0.38
CA ASP A 87 -3.60 4.31 1.14
C ASP A 87 -3.18 5.46 0.23
N ASP A 88 -3.90 6.59 0.26
CA ASP A 88 -3.72 7.72 -0.65
C ASP A 88 -2.28 8.27 -0.66
N ARG A 89 -1.69 8.44 0.51
CA ARG A 89 -0.37 9.07 0.66
C ARG A 89 0.74 8.13 0.18
N ALA A 90 0.66 6.88 0.57
CA ALA A 90 1.53 5.81 0.10
C ALA A 90 1.41 5.65 -1.42
N ARG A 91 0.18 5.65 -1.93
CA ARG A 91 -0.17 5.45 -3.33
C ARG A 91 0.37 6.55 -4.24
N GLU A 92 0.25 7.81 -3.85
CA GLU A 92 0.83 8.92 -4.62
C GLU A 92 2.34 8.74 -4.79
N THR A 93 3.04 8.39 -3.70
CA THR A 93 4.49 8.15 -3.75
C THR A 93 4.85 6.92 -4.57
N PHE A 94 4.08 5.83 -4.43
CA PHE A 94 4.19 4.62 -5.23
C PHE A 94 4.07 4.91 -6.73
N ILE A 95 3.04 5.66 -7.15
CA ILE A 95 2.80 5.97 -8.57
C ILE A 95 3.93 6.85 -9.11
N LEU A 96 4.32 7.90 -8.37
CA LEU A 96 5.38 8.81 -8.78
C LEU A 96 6.74 8.10 -8.91
N VAL A 97 7.12 7.28 -7.93
CA VAL A 97 8.39 6.55 -7.97
C VAL A 97 8.40 5.49 -9.07
N THR A 98 7.31 4.72 -9.21
CA THR A 98 7.20 3.71 -10.28
C THR A 98 7.31 4.34 -11.66
N THR A 99 6.58 5.43 -11.88
CA THR A 99 6.63 6.15 -13.16
C THR A 99 8.01 6.75 -13.41
N ARG A 100 8.66 7.29 -12.38
CA ARG A 100 10.03 7.79 -12.48
C ARG A 100 11.01 6.69 -12.89
N ILE A 101 10.90 5.49 -12.32
CA ILE A 101 11.74 4.33 -12.71
C ILE A 101 11.51 3.94 -14.17
N PHE A 102 10.28 3.99 -14.67
CA PHE A 102 10.04 3.79 -16.11
C PHE A 102 10.70 4.89 -16.96
N LEU A 103 10.70 6.14 -16.51
CA LEU A 103 11.34 7.24 -17.21
C LEU A 103 12.87 7.25 -17.10
N GLU A 104 13.46 6.60 -16.08
CA GLU A 104 14.92 6.38 -16.01
C GLU A 104 15.40 5.61 -17.25
N GLN A 105 14.60 4.67 -17.77
CA GLN A 105 14.92 3.93 -19.00
C GLN A 105 15.02 4.81 -20.25
N LEU A 106 14.42 6.01 -20.23
CA LEU A 106 14.58 6.96 -21.35
C LEU A 106 16.01 7.50 -21.42
N MET A 107 16.75 7.50 -20.31
CA MET A 107 18.13 8.00 -20.24
C MET A 107 19.17 6.94 -20.63
N GLU A 108 18.77 5.69 -20.75
CA GLU A 108 19.65 4.59 -21.15
C GLU A 108 20.06 4.72 -22.63
N GLU A 109 21.24 4.20 -22.98
CA GLU A 109 21.73 4.22 -24.36
C GLU A 109 20.99 3.22 -25.26
N ASP A 110 20.38 2.18 -24.66
CA ASP A 110 19.65 1.15 -25.40
C ASP A 110 18.28 1.66 -25.90
N PRO A 111 18.06 1.74 -27.23
CA PRO A 111 16.79 2.20 -27.78
C PRO A 111 15.60 1.32 -27.38
N VAL A 112 15.82 0.01 -27.17
CA VAL A 112 14.74 -0.89 -26.75
C VAL A 112 14.29 -0.57 -25.33
N ALA A 113 15.23 -0.37 -24.40
CA ALA A 113 14.95 0.09 -23.05
C ALA A 113 14.17 1.42 -23.04
N GLN A 114 14.59 2.41 -23.85
CA GLN A 114 13.88 3.68 -23.98
C GLN A 114 12.41 3.49 -24.42
N VAL A 115 12.15 2.63 -25.41
CA VAL A 115 10.79 2.36 -25.89
C VAL A 115 9.95 1.67 -24.82
N VAL A 116 10.52 0.66 -24.14
CA VAL A 116 9.83 -0.07 -23.07
C VAL A 116 9.53 0.85 -21.89
N GLY A 117 10.44 1.74 -21.52
CA GLY A 117 10.22 2.79 -20.53
C GLY A 117 9.05 3.69 -20.88
N LEU A 118 9.00 4.20 -22.13
CA LEU A 118 7.88 5.03 -22.59
C LEU A 118 6.55 4.27 -22.61
N PHE A 119 6.56 3.03 -23.13
CA PHE A 119 5.36 2.18 -23.17
C PHE A 119 4.85 1.85 -21.77
N SER A 120 5.75 1.62 -20.82
CA SER A 120 5.42 1.36 -19.41
C SER A 120 4.85 2.60 -18.74
N ALA A 121 5.49 3.77 -18.89
CA ALA A 121 4.97 5.03 -18.35
C ALA A 121 3.59 5.38 -18.92
N TYR A 122 3.40 5.26 -20.23
CA TYR A 122 2.11 5.45 -20.90
C TYR A 122 1.05 4.49 -20.37
N THR A 123 1.33 3.18 -20.41
CA THR A 123 0.36 2.15 -20.03
C THR A 123 0.01 2.28 -18.55
N PHE A 124 0.98 2.48 -17.68
CA PHE A 124 0.75 2.65 -16.26
C PHE A 124 -0.09 3.89 -15.96
N HIS A 125 0.19 5.03 -16.60
CA HIS A 125 -0.55 6.27 -16.39
C HIS A 125 -2.03 6.17 -16.80
N TYR A 126 -2.31 5.66 -18.00
CA TYR A 126 -3.68 5.57 -18.55
C TYR A 126 -4.48 4.38 -18.04
N THR A 127 -3.85 3.43 -17.33
CA THR A 127 -4.55 2.30 -16.68
C THR A 127 -4.73 2.49 -15.18
N GLN A 128 -4.42 3.68 -14.66
CA GLN A 128 -4.79 4.02 -13.29
C GLN A 128 -6.30 3.83 -13.11
N PRO A 129 -6.77 3.12 -12.06
CA PRO A 129 -8.19 2.94 -11.81
C PRO A 129 -8.90 4.29 -11.68
N GLU A 130 -10.02 4.41 -12.40
CA GLU A 130 -10.97 5.50 -12.29
C GLU A 130 -12.28 4.93 -11.72
N ASP A 131 -13.07 5.76 -11.02
CA ASP A 131 -14.40 5.41 -10.51
C ASP A 131 -14.48 4.17 -9.61
N THR A 132 -13.45 3.95 -8.77
CA THR A 132 -13.46 2.88 -7.76
C THR A 132 -14.24 3.27 -6.51
N ALA A 133 -14.83 2.29 -5.81
CA ALA A 133 -15.42 2.45 -4.48
C ALA A 133 -14.71 1.49 -3.50
N PRO A 134 -13.89 1.98 -2.55
CA PRO A 134 -13.55 3.39 -2.28
C PRO A 134 -12.70 4.04 -3.39
N SER A 135 -12.74 5.37 -3.48
CA SER A 135 -11.99 6.13 -4.49
C SER A 135 -10.49 5.99 -4.27
N LEU A 136 -9.74 5.60 -5.30
CA LEU A 136 -8.29 5.49 -5.23
C LEU A 136 -7.61 6.78 -5.69
N ARG A 137 -6.63 7.26 -4.92
CA ARG A 137 -5.80 8.40 -5.32
C ARG A 137 -5.15 8.18 -6.69
N ARG A 138 -5.37 9.12 -7.60
CA ARG A 138 -4.75 9.16 -8.93
C ARG A 138 -3.70 10.26 -9.00
N VAL A 139 -2.66 10.04 -9.80
CA VAL A 139 -1.70 11.07 -10.19
C VAL A 139 -1.98 11.51 -11.62
N ASN A 140 -2.32 12.79 -11.78
CA ASN A 140 -2.68 13.37 -13.08
C ASN A 140 -1.46 13.81 -13.90
N HIS A 141 -0.35 14.13 -13.23
CA HIS A 141 0.85 14.64 -13.89
C HIS A 141 2.10 13.87 -13.47
N ILE A 142 2.96 13.59 -14.45
CA ILE A 142 4.22 12.91 -14.28
C ILE A 142 5.33 13.97 -14.31
N PRO A 143 6.12 14.13 -13.23
CA PRO A 143 7.28 15.01 -13.25
C PRO A 143 8.33 14.52 -14.25
N ILE A 144 8.80 15.40 -15.13
CA ILE A 144 9.86 15.08 -16.10
C ILE A 144 10.85 16.25 -16.22
N PRO A 145 12.18 16.02 -16.06
CA PRO A 145 13.18 17.07 -16.25
C PRO A 145 13.27 17.59 -17.69
N ILE A 146 13.47 18.89 -17.85
CA ILE A 146 13.75 19.53 -19.15
C ILE A 146 15.09 19.00 -19.70
N GLY A 147 15.00 18.09 -20.67
CA GLY A 147 16.16 17.37 -21.22
C GLY A 147 15.82 15.92 -21.57
N ALA A 148 14.92 15.30 -20.82
CA ALA A 148 14.45 13.96 -21.12
C ALA A 148 13.61 13.85 -22.41
N SER A 149 13.10 14.99 -22.89
CA SER A 149 12.27 15.11 -24.11
C SER A 149 13.05 14.92 -25.42
N VAL A 150 14.39 14.99 -25.41
CA VAL A 150 15.21 14.96 -26.63
C VAL A 150 15.46 13.53 -27.13
N LEU A 151 15.29 12.52 -26.27
CA LEU A 151 15.80 11.16 -26.51
C LEU A 151 14.97 10.31 -27.48
N LEU A 152 13.77 10.76 -27.86
CA LEU A 152 12.91 10.02 -28.80
C LEU A 152 13.26 10.23 -30.29
N SER A 153 14.35 10.94 -30.60
CA SER A 153 14.77 11.24 -31.98
C SER A 153 15.90 10.35 -32.51
N THR A 154 16.23 9.26 -31.81
CA THR A 154 17.36 8.40 -32.17
C THR A 154 17.09 7.57 -33.43
N PRO A 155 17.99 7.55 -34.43
CA PRO A 155 17.78 6.81 -35.69
C PRO A 155 17.69 5.28 -35.51
N ALA A 156 18.17 4.73 -34.41
CA ALA A 156 18.02 3.31 -34.08
C ALA A 156 16.56 2.89 -33.85
N LEU A 157 15.65 3.84 -33.62
CA LEU A 157 14.24 3.61 -33.37
C LEU A 157 13.36 3.60 -34.62
N VAL A 158 13.93 3.63 -35.84
CA VAL A 158 13.13 3.76 -37.08
C VAL A 158 11.91 2.81 -37.14
N PRO A 159 12.03 1.50 -36.83
CA PRO A 159 10.87 0.59 -36.84
C PRO A 159 9.87 0.78 -35.68
N LEU A 160 10.31 1.43 -34.59
CA LEU A 160 9.52 1.71 -33.39
C LEU A 160 8.98 3.16 -33.37
N ARG A 161 9.40 3.97 -34.35
CA ARG A 161 9.18 5.42 -34.38
C ARG A 161 7.70 5.78 -34.39
N GLU A 162 6.89 5.10 -35.20
CA GLU A 162 5.47 5.41 -35.32
C GLU A 162 4.71 5.18 -33.99
N PRO A 163 4.79 4.01 -33.33
CA PRO A 163 4.20 3.82 -32.00
C PRO A 163 4.72 4.79 -30.95
N VAL A 164 6.02 5.05 -30.93
CA VAL A 164 6.66 5.97 -29.98
C VAL A 164 6.15 7.40 -30.16
N LEU A 165 6.10 7.90 -31.40
CA LEU A 165 5.58 9.24 -31.71
C LEU A 165 4.10 9.35 -31.37
N TYR A 166 3.29 8.33 -31.66
CA TYR A 166 1.88 8.31 -31.31
C TYR A 166 1.69 8.41 -29.79
N ILE A 167 2.40 7.59 -29.01
CA ILE A 167 2.31 7.59 -27.55
C ILE A 167 2.81 8.92 -26.97
N ALA A 168 3.97 9.40 -27.40
CA ALA A 168 4.54 10.65 -26.92
C ALA A 168 3.64 11.85 -27.25
N SER A 169 3.11 11.93 -28.47
CA SER A 169 2.18 12.99 -28.85
C SER A 169 0.88 12.93 -28.05
N THR A 170 0.35 11.74 -27.78
CA THR A 170 -0.83 11.57 -26.92
C THR A 170 -0.56 12.11 -25.51
N MET A 171 0.55 11.70 -24.86
CA MET A 171 0.89 12.18 -23.51
C MET A 171 1.15 13.69 -23.45
N VAL A 172 1.72 14.28 -24.51
CA VAL A 172 1.94 15.73 -24.60
C VAL A 172 0.63 16.48 -24.79
N ASN A 173 -0.24 16.01 -25.69
CA ASN A 173 -1.54 16.63 -25.96
C ASN A 173 -2.44 16.60 -24.72
N ASP A 174 -2.40 15.50 -23.96
CA ASP A 174 -3.17 15.32 -22.73
C ASP A 174 -2.53 16.00 -21.51
N GLN A 175 -1.43 16.75 -21.70
CA GLN A 175 -0.71 17.49 -20.66
C GLN A 175 -0.30 16.60 -19.47
N VAL A 176 0.07 15.35 -19.75
CA VAL A 176 0.47 14.38 -18.72
C VAL A 176 1.76 14.80 -18.03
N PHE A 177 2.64 15.54 -18.69
CA PHE A 177 3.96 15.88 -18.15
C PHE A 177 3.98 17.21 -17.38
N TYR A 178 4.48 17.17 -16.14
CA TYR A 178 4.87 18.35 -15.38
C TYR A 178 6.36 18.61 -15.56
N ILE A 179 6.71 19.63 -16.35
CA ILE A 179 8.10 19.91 -16.72
C ILE A 179 8.85 20.47 -15.51
N LEU A 180 9.87 19.74 -15.08
CA LEU A 180 10.82 20.14 -14.05
C LEU A 180 12.04 20.86 -14.67
N PRO A 181 12.78 21.66 -13.88
CA PRO A 181 14.10 22.16 -14.27
C PRO A 181 15.08 21.04 -14.68
N SER A 182 16.26 21.41 -15.17
CA SER A 182 17.27 20.41 -15.57
C SER A 182 17.59 19.47 -14.40
N SER A 183 17.82 18.18 -14.69
CA SER A 183 18.20 17.16 -13.72
C SER A 183 19.43 17.55 -12.89
N ASP A 184 20.33 18.37 -13.45
CA ASP A 184 21.53 18.86 -12.77
C ASP A 184 21.21 19.69 -11.52
N LEU A 185 20.05 20.36 -11.52
CA LEU A 185 19.55 21.14 -10.38
C LEU A 185 18.93 20.27 -9.29
N GLY A 186 18.77 18.96 -9.53
CA GLY A 186 18.14 18.02 -8.61
C GLY A 186 16.71 18.40 -8.22
N PRO A 187 15.81 18.70 -9.19
CA PRO A 187 14.44 19.14 -8.88
C PRO A 187 13.56 18.02 -8.31
N GLU A 188 13.97 16.76 -8.46
CA GLU A 188 13.25 15.59 -7.98
C GLU A 188 13.51 15.36 -6.48
N ASN A 189 12.48 14.88 -5.77
CA ASN A 189 12.59 14.54 -4.35
C ASN A 189 12.14 13.09 -4.13
N PRO A 190 13.03 12.16 -3.74
CA PRO A 190 14.47 12.35 -3.51
C PRO A 190 15.25 12.61 -4.81
N ARG A 191 16.40 13.28 -4.73
CA ARG A 191 17.22 13.57 -5.92
C ARG A 191 17.69 12.31 -6.64
N TYR A 192 18.00 11.25 -5.89
CA TYR A 192 18.45 9.97 -6.43
C TYR A 192 17.60 8.84 -5.84
N LEU A 193 17.37 7.79 -6.63
CA LEU A 193 16.75 6.56 -6.20
C LEU A 193 17.75 5.40 -6.27
N PRO A 194 17.81 4.52 -5.25
CA PRO A 194 17.06 4.60 -3.99
C PRO A 194 17.59 5.69 -3.05
N ARG A 195 16.69 6.22 -2.20
CA ARG A 195 17.03 7.16 -1.11
C ARG A 195 17.77 6.47 0.03
N GLU A 196 17.32 5.27 0.38
CA GLU A 196 17.85 4.48 1.49
C GLU A 196 18.33 3.14 0.93
N VAL A 197 19.64 2.90 0.97
CA VAL A 197 20.22 1.61 0.63
C VAL A 197 20.31 0.81 1.93
N LEU A 198 19.56 -0.29 2.02
CA LEU A 198 19.81 -1.26 3.06
C LEU A 198 21.12 -1.97 2.74
N VAL A 199 22.19 -1.51 3.38
CA VAL A 199 23.41 -2.30 3.50
C VAL A 199 23.01 -3.49 4.35
N GLY A 200 22.88 -4.67 3.73
CA GLY A 200 22.68 -5.90 4.46
C GLY A 200 23.73 -5.97 5.58
N ASP A 201 23.34 -6.39 6.77
CA ASP A 201 24.19 -6.46 7.97
C ASP A 201 25.41 -7.37 7.72
N SER A 202 26.38 -6.92 6.94
CA SER A 202 27.80 -7.26 7.07
C SER A 202 28.39 -6.36 8.15
N THR A 203 27.62 -6.14 9.21
CA THR A 203 28.04 -5.44 10.40
C THR A 203 28.91 -6.45 11.14
N PRO A 204 30.21 -6.21 11.31
CA PRO A 204 31.06 -7.09 12.10
C PRO A 204 30.37 -7.31 13.45
N GLU A 205 30.33 -8.57 13.90
CA GLU A 205 29.63 -8.93 15.13
C GLU A 205 29.89 -7.87 16.20
N PRO A 206 28.84 -7.31 16.82
CA PRO A 206 29.02 -6.29 17.83
C PRO A 206 29.92 -6.87 18.93
N ASP A 207 31.03 -6.17 19.18
CA ASP A 207 32.00 -6.50 20.22
C ASP A 207 31.26 -6.96 21.49
N PRO A 208 31.43 -8.22 21.94
CA PRO A 208 30.64 -8.80 23.02
C PRO A 208 30.74 -8.04 24.34
N GLU A 209 31.70 -7.11 24.46
CA GLU A 209 31.96 -6.31 25.65
C GLU A 209 31.18 -4.98 25.73
N ALA A 210 30.45 -4.56 24.69
CA ALA A 210 29.71 -3.29 24.75
C ALA A 210 28.52 -3.35 25.74
N PRO A 211 28.46 -2.48 26.77
CA PRO A 211 27.40 -2.52 27.78
C PRO A 211 26.03 -2.22 27.18
N LYS A 212 25.12 -3.20 27.27
CA LYS A 212 23.76 -3.13 26.72
C LYS A 212 22.93 -2.08 27.46
N LYS A 213 22.37 -1.12 26.72
CA LYS A 213 21.37 -0.17 27.23
C LYS A 213 20.11 -0.95 27.65
N LYS A 214 19.80 -0.98 28.95
CA LYS A 214 18.60 -1.62 29.52
C LYS A 214 17.33 -1.09 28.83
N GLY A 215 16.49 -1.99 28.34
CA GLY A 215 15.09 -1.70 27.93
C GLY A 215 14.81 -1.66 26.43
N ARG A 216 15.81 -1.58 25.54
CA ARG A 216 15.56 -1.67 24.09
C ARG A 216 15.77 -3.12 23.64
N PRO A 217 14.76 -3.79 23.05
CA PRO A 217 14.94 -5.12 22.48
C PRO A 217 16.12 -5.12 21.51
N THR A 218 17.07 -6.00 21.76
CA THR A 218 18.24 -6.15 20.90
C THR A 218 17.81 -6.57 19.50
N TRP A 219 18.63 -6.28 18.49
CA TRP A 219 18.33 -6.72 17.13
C TRP A 219 18.14 -8.24 17.06
N ARG A 220 18.95 -9.00 17.81
CA ARG A 220 18.79 -10.46 17.97
C ARG A 220 17.44 -10.86 18.56
N GLU A 221 16.90 -10.12 19.52
CA GLU A 221 15.55 -10.35 20.04
C GLU A 221 14.46 -9.98 19.04
N LYS A 222 14.65 -8.92 18.24
CA LYS A 222 13.72 -8.56 17.16
C LYS A 222 13.71 -9.61 16.05
N ALA A 223 14.89 -10.07 15.62
CA ALA A 223 15.04 -11.15 14.64
C ALA A 223 14.43 -12.45 15.17
N ARG A 224 14.70 -12.81 16.43
CA ARG A 224 14.06 -13.97 17.07
C ARG A 224 12.54 -13.84 17.11
N ARG A 225 12.00 -12.67 17.47
CA ARG A 225 10.55 -12.43 17.46
C ARG A 225 9.95 -12.52 16.07
N ALA A 226 10.61 -11.96 15.05
CA ALA A 226 10.17 -12.05 13.67
C ALA A 226 10.17 -13.51 13.18
N GLN A 227 11.21 -14.28 13.53
CA GLN A 227 11.29 -15.70 13.19
C GLN A 227 10.23 -16.53 13.91
N THR A 228 9.97 -16.27 15.20
CA THR A 228 8.85 -16.91 15.91
C THR A 228 7.50 -16.55 15.28
N ALA A 229 7.30 -15.30 14.84
CA ALA A 229 6.08 -14.91 14.15
C ALA A 229 5.91 -15.62 12.80
N LEU A 230 7.00 -15.79 12.02
CA LEU A 230 6.98 -16.54 10.76
C LEU A 230 6.68 -18.02 10.99
N ASN A 231 7.30 -18.64 12.01
CA ASN A 231 7.02 -20.04 12.34
C ASN A 231 5.55 -20.22 12.76
N ASN A 232 5.01 -19.33 13.60
CA ASN A 232 3.60 -19.38 13.99
C ASN A 232 2.66 -19.22 12.79
N LEU A 233 3.04 -18.41 11.79
CA LEU A 233 2.25 -18.25 10.56
C LEU A 233 2.27 -19.55 9.75
N ASN A 234 3.43 -20.19 9.60
CA ASN A 234 3.54 -21.48 8.93
C ASN A 234 2.75 -22.55 9.67
N ASP A 235 2.88 -22.66 11.00
CA ASP A 235 2.11 -23.62 11.80
C ASP A 235 0.60 -23.40 11.63
N TRP A 236 0.15 -22.14 11.53
CA TRP A 236 -1.25 -21.81 11.26
C TRP A 236 -1.68 -22.21 9.85
N LEU A 237 -0.83 -21.99 8.83
CA LEU A 237 -1.07 -22.45 7.47
C LEU A 237 -1.15 -23.98 7.40
N ASP A 238 -0.25 -24.70 8.06
CA ASP A 238 -0.24 -26.16 8.08
C ASP A 238 -1.48 -26.70 8.82
N THR A 239 -1.85 -26.10 9.95
CA THR A 239 -3.08 -26.46 10.69
C THR A 239 -4.35 -26.23 9.86
N THR A 240 -4.38 -25.17 9.06
CA THR A 240 -5.50 -24.90 8.15
C THR A 240 -5.47 -25.75 6.88
N SER A 241 -4.29 -26.25 6.48
CA SER A 241 -4.10 -27.15 5.34
C SER A 241 -4.46 -28.60 5.68
N GLU A 242 -4.23 -29.04 6.91
CA GLU A 242 -4.35 -30.45 7.33
C GLU A 242 -5.73 -30.83 7.87
N SER A 243 -6.70 -29.91 7.96
CA SER A 243 -8.06 -30.24 8.41
C SER A 243 -8.86 -30.93 7.29
N PRO A 244 -9.07 -32.27 7.31
CA PRO A 244 -9.59 -33.03 6.17
C PRO A 244 -11.12 -33.03 6.08
N THR A 245 -11.79 -32.05 6.72
CA THR A 245 -13.27 -32.03 6.82
C THR A 245 -13.92 -30.71 6.45
N ALA A 246 -13.13 -29.69 6.08
CA ALA A 246 -13.69 -28.50 5.44
C ALA A 246 -13.28 -28.54 3.97
N THR A 247 -14.24 -28.90 3.12
CA THR A 247 -14.18 -28.73 1.67
C THR A 247 -14.11 -27.23 1.37
N VAL A 248 -12.94 -26.61 1.56
CA VAL A 248 -12.65 -25.25 1.11
C VAL A 248 -11.75 -25.38 -0.10
N THR A 249 -12.42 -25.59 -1.23
CA THR A 249 -11.83 -25.41 -2.55
C THR A 249 -11.34 -23.98 -2.71
N SER A 250 -10.05 -23.89 -2.98
CA SER A 250 -9.38 -22.84 -3.75
C SER A 250 -10.30 -22.11 -4.74
N GLU A 251 -10.31 -20.78 -4.64
CA GLU A 251 -10.54 -19.81 -5.73
C GLU A 251 -11.63 -20.15 -6.76
N SER A 252 -12.80 -20.59 -6.28
CA SER A 252 -14.03 -20.47 -7.06
C SER A 252 -14.71 -19.15 -6.67
N PRO A 253 -15.32 -18.41 -7.61
CA PRO A 253 -16.20 -17.29 -7.25
C PRO A 253 -17.19 -17.80 -6.22
N ILE A 254 -17.36 -17.07 -5.10
CA ILE A 254 -18.34 -17.37 -4.05
C ILE A 254 -19.60 -17.88 -4.76
N PRO A 255 -20.02 -19.15 -4.58
CA PRO A 255 -21.17 -19.68 -5.27
C PRO A 255 -22.32 -18.70 -5.09
N GLN A 256 -22.92 -18.23 -6.18
CA GLN A 256 -23.98 -17.20 -6.10
C GLN A 256 -25.13 -17.65 -5.17
N GLU A 257 -25.33 -18.96 -5.04
CA GLU A 257 -26.27 -19.58 -4.11
C GLU A 257 -25.91 -19.30 -2.64
N ASP A 258 -24.64 -19.35 -2.25
CA ASP A 258 -24.18 -19.04 -0.89
C ASP A 258 -24.33 -17.56 -0.56
N LEU A 259 -24.12 -16.68 -1.55
CA LEU A 259 -24.34 -15.24 -1.39
C LEU A 259 -25.82 -14.91 -1.20
N VAL A 260 -26.70 -15.55 -1.98
CA VAL A 260 -28.16 -15.39 -1.86
C VAL A 260 -28.65 -15.94 -0.52
N GLN A 261 -28.14 -17.09 -0.08
CA GLN A 261 -28.48 -17.65 1.23
C GLN A 261 -28.03 -16.71 2.36
N TYR A 262 -26.79 -16.21 2.31
CA TYR A 262 -26.30 -15.24 3.28
C TYR A 262 -27.13 -13.95 3.31
N GLN A 263 -27.53 -13.42 2.14
CA GLN A 263 -28.39 -12.25 2.07
C GLN A 263 -29.79 -12.51 2.66
N SER A 264 -30.35 -13.70 2.41
CA SER A 264 -31.61 -14.15 2.99
C SER A 264 -31.52 -14.26 4.52
N ASP A 265 -30.51 -14.97 5.02
CA ASP A 265 -30.29 -15.17 6.46
C ASP A 265 -30.02 -13.83 7.17
N LYS A 266 -29.26 -12.93 6.52
CA LYS A 266 -29.04 -11.57 7.00
C LYS A 266 -30.35 -10.78 7.06
N ALA A 267 -31.19 -10.85 6.03
CA ALA A 267 -32.48 -10.16 6.02
C ALA A 267 -33.44 -10.71 7.09
N GLU A 268 -33.47 -12.03 7.30
CA GLU A 268 -34.26 -12.68 8.35
C GLU A 268 -33.77 -12.26 9.75
N LEU A 269 -32.45 -12.24 9.96
CA LEU A 269 -31.86 -11.77 11.22
C LEU A 269 -32.20 -10.30 11.48
N ILE A 270 -32.06 -9.41 10.49
CA ILE A 270 -32.40 -7.99 10.62
C ILE A 270 -33.90 -7.82 10.94
N ALA A 271 -34.77 -8.59 10.27
CA ALA A 271 -36.20 -8.56 10.54
C ALA A 271 -36.53 -9.07 11.96
N ALA A 272 -35.86 -10.13 12.42
CA ALA A 272 -36.01 -10.65 13.77
C ALA A 272 -35.55 -9.63 14.84
N LEU A 273 -34.46 -8.91 14.57
CA LEU A 273 -33.94 -7.84 15.43
C LEU A 273 -34.88 -6.62 15.50
N GLY A 274 -35.65 -6.35 14.45
CA GLY A 274 -36.63 -5.25 14.41
C GLY A 274 -37.91 -5.49 15.24
N ASN A 275 -38.18 -6.73 15.63
CA ASN A 275 -39.32 -7.07 16.48
C ASN A 275 -39.06 -6.71 17.96
N ALA A 276 -40.13 -6.51 18.75
CA ALA A 276 -40.00 -6.16 20.17
C ALA A 276 -39.13 -7.14 20.98
N SER A 277 -39.25 -8.44 20.70
CA SER A 277 -38.41 -9.48 21.31
C SER A 277 -36.95 -9.42 20.86
N GLY A 278 -36.70 -9.05 19.60
CA GLY A 278 -35.34 -8.83 19.09
C GLY A 278 -34.68 -7.61 19.73
N LYS A 279 -35.45 -6.53 19.89
CA LYS A 279 -34.99 -5.32 20.59
C LYS A 279 -34.59 -5.62 22.04
N GLU A 280 -35.41 -6.37 22.77
CA GLU A 280 -35.11 -6.81 24.14
C GLU A 280 -33.83 -7.67 24.21
N ALA A 281 -33.65 -8.59 23.25
CA ALA A 281 -32.44 -9.41 23.16
C ALA A 281 -31.18 -8.56 22.89
N VAL A 282 -31.28 -7.53 22.03
CA VAL A 282 -30.20 -6.57 21.76
C VAL A 282 -29.88 -5.75 23.00
N GLU A 283 -30.89 -5.24 23.71
CA GLU A 283 -30.73 -4.52 24.97
C GLU A 283 -30.02 -5.37 26.04
N MET A 284 -30.47 -6.62 26.22
CA MET A 284 -29.86 -7.57 27.14
C MET A 284 -28.39 -7.85 26.77
N THR A 285 -28.11 -8.06 25.49
CA THR A 285 -26.75 -8.33 25.00
C THR A 285 -25.85 -7.11 25.20
N ASN A 286 -26.34 -5.91 24.90
CA ASN A 286 -25.64 -4.65 25.13
C ASN A 286 -25.30 -4.46 26.61
N ALA A 287 -26.23 -4.78 27.52
CA ALA A 287 -26.00 -4.71 28.97
C ALA A 287 -24.92 -5.70 29.43
N ILE A 288 -24.92 -6.94 28.92
CA ILE A 288 -23.91 -7.96 29.24
C ILE A 288 -22.52 -7.52 28.77
N ILE A 289 -22.42 -7.02 27.53
CA ILE A 289 -21.14 -6.53 26.96
C ILE A 289 -20.60 -5.37 27.79
N LEU A 290 -21.47 -4.41 28.15
CA LEU A 290 -21.08 -3.27 28.94
C LEU A 290 -20.58 -3.66 30.34
N ASN A 291 -21.25 -4.60 31.01
CA ASN A 291 -20.78 -5.12 32.31
C ASN A 291 -19.42 -5.80 32.19
N ARG A 292 -19.21 -6.66 31.18
CA ARG A 292 -17.91 -7.32 30.96
C ARG A 292 -16.79 -6.32 30.70
N LEU A 293 -17.06 -5.25 29.96
CA LEU A 293 -16.08 -4.19 29.71
C LEU A 293 -15.74 -3.41 30.98
N ARG A 294 -16.71 -3.14 31.85
CA ARG A 294 -16.48 -2.52 33.16
C ARG A 294 -15.68 -3.43 34.08
N GLU A 295 -15.97 -4.72 34.11
CA GLU A 295 -15.19 -5.73 34.86
C GLU A 295 -13.75 -5.79 34.37
N ALA A 296 -13.53 -5.86 33.05
CA ALA A 296 -12.19 -5.84 32.46
C ALA A 296 -11.41 -4.56 32.81
N GLN A 297 -12.08 -3.40 32.78
CA GLN A 297 -11.49 -2.13 33.18
C GLN A 297 -11.11 -2.10 34.66
N ALA A 298 -11.93 -2.70 35.53
CA ALA A 298 -11.64 -2.80 36.97
C ALA A 298 -10.39 -3.66 37.23
N ILE A 299 -10.30 -4.85 36.61
CA ILE A 299 -9.15 -5.76 36.73
C ILE A 299 -7.86 -5.07 36.24
N GLN A 300 -7.95 -4.31 35.15
CA GLN A 300 -6.80 -3.57 34.63
C GLN A 300 -6.35 -2.45 35.56
N ASN A 301 -7.29 -1.66 36.11
CA ASN A 301 -6.97 -0.61 37.07
C ASN A 301 -6.30 -1.15 38.35
N GLU A 302 -6.69 -2.35 38.80
CA GLU A 302 -6.04 -3.03 39.92
C GLU A 302 -4.60 -3.47 39.58
N THR A 303 -4.36 -3.88 38.33
CA THR A 303 -3.05 -4.33 37.85
C THR A 303 -2.08 -3.16 37.64
N ASP A 304 -2.56 -2.03 37.14
CA ASP A 304 -1.74 -0.84 36.85
C ASP A 304 -1.39 -0.01 38.10
N GLY A 305 -2.10 -0.23 39.22
CA GLY A 305 -1.90 0.45 40.50
C GLY A 305 -0.56 0.18 41.21
N GLN A 306 0.31 -0.67 40.66
CA GLN A 306 1.59 -1.03 41.29
C GLN A 306 2.86 -0.43 40.67
N GLY A 307 2.82 0.41 39.62
CA GLY A 307 4.07 1.04 39.20
C GLY A 307 4.18 1.85 37.91
N SER A 308 3.11 2.43 37.35
CA SER A 308 3.29 3.32 36.19
C SER A 308 2.29 4.48 36.18
N VAL A 309 2.80 5.71 36.19
CA VAL A 309 2.04 6.97 36.29
C VAL A 309 1.68 7.51 34.90
N GLU A 310 1.29 6.65 33.96
CA GLU A 310 0.75 7.10 32.67
C GLU A 310 -0.68 6.57 32.50
N HIS A 311 -1.64 7.41 32.91
CA HIS A 311 -3.07 7.21 32.73
C HIS A 311 -3.45 7.26 31.23
N HIS A 312 -3.34 6.13 30.54
CA HIS A 312 -4.09 5.94 29.29
C HIS A 312 -5.56 5.67 29.64
N LYS A 313 -6.38 6.72 29.63
CA LYS A 313 -7.84 6.58 29.72
C LYS A 313 -8.32 5.59 28.66
N PHE A 314 -8.95 4.51 29.12
CA PHE A 314 -9.53 3.48 28.27
C PHE A 314 -10.79 4.02 27.58
N GLY A 315 -10.62 4.77 26.48
CA GLY A 315 -11.73 5.37 25.72
C GLY A 315 -12.67 4.35 25.04
N GLY A 316 -12.48 3.05 25.25
CA GLY A 316 -13.37 2.00 24.75
C GLY A 316 -14.70 1.95 25.49
N VAL A 317 -14.68 1.99 26.82
CA VAL A 317 -15.88 1.83 27.65
C VAL A 317 -16.86 3.00 27.47
N GLU A 318 -16.35 4.23 27.49
CA GLU A 318 -17.16 5.44 27.26
C GLU A 318 -17.81 5.49 25.86
N ARG A 319 -17.22 4.83 24.85
CA ARG A 319 -17.80 4.72 23.51
C ARG A 319 -18.94 3.71 23.48
N VAL A 320 -18.76 2.57 24.13
CA VAL A 320 -19.79 1.54 24.25
C VAL A 320 -20.96 2.05 25.08
N GLU A 321 -20.71 2.75 26.19
CA GLU A 321 -21.77 3.39 27.01
C GLU A 321 -22.60 4.38 26.20
N ARG A 322 -21.95 5.24 25.40
CA ARG A 322 -22.65 6.17 24.51
C ARG A 322 -23.50 5.43 23.46
N ALA A 323 -22.99 4.34 22.89
CA ALA A 323 -23.72 3.54 21.91
C ALA A 323 -24.95 2.85 22.54
N VAL A 324 -24.82 2.32 23.76
CA VAL A 324 -25.96 1.71 24.48
C VAL A 324 -27.03 2.75 24.80
N LEU A 325 -26.64 3.96 25.25
CA LEU A 325 -27.57 5.05 25.52
C LEU A 325 -28.26 5.60 24.26
N ALA A 326 -27.60 5.50 23.10
CA ALA A 326 -28.16 5.94 21.83
C ALA A 326 -29.25 5.00 21.28
N LEU A 327 -29.35 3.77 21.78
CA LEU A 327 -30.37 2.79 21.37
C LEU A 327 -31.81 3.30 21.63
N ASP A 328 -31.99 4.11 22.66
CA ASP A 328 -33.30 4.69 23.03
C ASP A 328 -33.66 5.97 22.25
N GLY A 329 -32.74 6.46 21.41
CA GLY A 329 -32.95 7.67 20.62
C GLY A 329 -33.92 7.48 19.44
N VAL A 330 -34.51 8.58 18.97
CA VAL A 330 -35.44 8.63 17.82
C VAL A 330 -34.82 8.07 16.52
N ASN A 331 -33.48 7.99 16.46
CA ASN A 331 -32.71 7.40 15.36
C ASN A 331 -31.94 6.14 15.78
N GLY A 332 -32.48 5.33 16.71
CA GLY A 332 -31.80 4.22 17.41
C GLY A 332 -31.06 3.21 16.51
N GLN A 333 -29.85 3.57 16.08
CA GLN A 333 -28.96 2.74 15.28
C GLN A 333 -28.28 1.71 16.18
N GLY A 334 -28.87 0.53 16.31
CA GLY A 334 -28.19 -0.76 16.60
C GLY A 334 -27.43 -0.94 17.91
N GLY A 335 -27.27 0.08 18.75
CA GLY A 335 -26.49 0.00 19.99
C GLY A 335 -25.02 -0.32 19.71
N VAL A 336 -24.47 -1.32 20.41
CA VAL A 336 -23.06 -1.73 20.23
C VAL A 336 -22.80 -2.27 18.82
N LEU A 337 -23.81 -2.82 18.15
CA LEU A 337 -23.69 -3.30 16.77
C LEU A 337 -23.46 -2.15 15.77
N GLY A 338 -24.00 -0.96 16.04
CA GLY A 338 -23.75 0.24 15.23
C GLY A 338 -22.30 0.73 15.28
N LEU A 339 -21.52 0.34 16.30
CA LEU A 339 -20.08 0.60 16.35
C LEU A 339 -19.30 -0.25 15.35
N LEU A 340 -19.85 -1.39 14.90
CA LEU A 340 -19.21 -2.27 13.91
C LEU A 340 -19.46 -1.78 12.48
N GLU A 341 -20.60 -1.13 12.23
CA GLU A 341 -20.95 -0.57 10.91
C GLU A 341 -20.07 0.65 10.57
N GLY A 342 -19.67 1.45 11.57
CA GLY A 342 -18.77 2.60 11.39
C GLY A 342 -17.27 2.27 11.22
N ALA A 343 -16.87 1.00 11.17
CA ALA A 343 -15.49 0.59 10.88
C ALA A 343 -15.21 0.40 9.37
N GLY A 344 -16.22 0.61 8.51
CA GLY A 344 -16.09 0.40 7.07
C GLY A 344 -17.02 1.22 6.17
N GLU A 345 -18.05 1.89 6.69
CA GLU A 345 -18.84 2.84 5.90
C GLU A 345 -18.35 4.28 6.13
N ALA A 346 -17.51 4.75 5.21
CA ALA A 346 -17.29 6.17 5.01
C ALA A 346 -18.41 6.71 4.12
N GLU A 347 -19.19 7.67 4.63
CA GLU A 347 -19.95 8.63 3.80
C GLU A 347 -19.01 9.53 2.99
#